data_AF-T1BHM7-F1
#
_entry.id   AF-T1BHM7-F1
#
_cell.length_a   1.000
_cell.length_b   1.000
_cell.length_c   1.000
_cell.angle_alpha   90.00
_cell.angle_beta   90.00
_cell.angle_gamma   90.00
#
_symmetry.space_group_name_H-M   'P 1'
#
loop_
_entity.id
_entity.type
_entity.pdbx_description
1 polymer ?
#
loop_
_entity_poly.entity_id
_entity_poly.type
_entity_poly.pdbx_seq_one_letter_code
_entity_poly.pdbx_strand_id
1 'polypeptide(L)'
;GNPKYGQLERVELFESGYDVTYPSCNLAYRRDLFQALGGFDPRFITAEDIDLNLRAVDAGAVIEYAEGAVVYHHLRANFVRFLYQAFWNGYGRKQLTEKQGNLWGRYRYRRLLSGQRSVIAWARLCGAVTGYLFRILTGGPRRLDPVARPSARASTAPDEGTPSR
;
A
#
# COMPACT_ATOMS: atom_id res chain seq x y z
N GLY A 1 3.94 -22.78 -2.11
CA GLY A 1 5.33 -22.31 -2.21
C GLY A 1 5.85 -21.97 -0.83
N ASN A 2 7.05 -21.40 -0.72
CA ASN A 2 7.74 -21.33 0.57
C ASN A 2 7.09 -20.30 1.52
N PRO A 3 6.56 -20.73 2.69
CA PRO A 3 5.83 -19.87 3.61
C PRO A 3 6.66 -18.69 4.15
N LYS A 4 8.00 -18.82 4.18
CA LYS A 4 8.92 -17.76 4.64
C LYS A 4 8.79 -16.45 3.86
N TYR A 5 8.34 -16.49 2.61
CA TYR A 5 8.19 -15.30 1.77
C TYR A 5 6.77 -14.72 1.76
N GLY A 6 5.78 -15.51 2.16
CA GLY A 6 4.36 -15.14 2.08
C GLY A 6 3.74 -14.63 3.37
N GLN A 7 4.41 -14.81 4.52
CA GLN A 7 3.92 -14.43 5.85
C GLN A 7 4.50 -13.11 6.36
N LEU A 8 5.16 -12.33 5.50
CA LEU A 8 5.74 -11.06 5.94
C LEU A 8 4.65 -10.01 6.10
N GLU A 9 4.71 -9.27 7.21
CA GLU A 9 3.79 -8.17 7.49
C GLU A 9 3.77 -7.14 6.34
N ARG A 10 2.57 -6.62 6.07
CA ARG A 10 2.36 -5.53 5.12
C ARG A 10 2.97 -4.25 5.68
N VAL A 11 3.39 -3.38 4.77
CA VAL A 11 3.80 -2.01 5.12
C VAL A 11 2.53 -1.17 5.20
N GLU A 12 1.89 -1.18 6.36
CA GLU A 12 0.62 -0.49 6.60
C GLU A 12 0.74 1.04 6.39
N LEU A 13 -0.31 1.62 5.83
CA LEU A 13 -0.47 3.05 5.58
C LEU A 13 -1.88 3.39 6.05
N PHE A 14 -2.02 4.39 6.91
CA PHE A 14 -3.31 4.77 7.48
C PHE A 14 -3.80 6.10 6.96
N GLU A 15 -5.09 6.18 6.64
CA GLU A 15 -5.80 7.43 6.35
C GLU A 15 -7.09 7.50 7.13
N SER A 16 -7.34 8.61 7.84
CA SER A 16 -8.57 8.84 8.61
C SER A 16 -9.01 7.65 9.48
N GLY A 17 -8.06 6.90 10.03
CA GLY A 17 -8.32 5.72 10.87
C GLY A 17 -8.31 4.37 10.17
N TYR A 18 -8.26 4.32 8.83
CA TYR A 18 -8.35 3.08 8.05
C TYR A 18 -6.99 2.64 7.49
N ASP A 19 -6.66 1.33 7.56
CA ASP A 19 -5.55 0.75 6.79
C ASP A 19 -5.92 0.74 5.31
N VAL A 20 -5.25 1.56 4.50
CA VAL A 20 -5.51 1.67 3.05
C VAL A 20 -4.66 0.70 2.23
N THR A 21 -3.98 -0.26 2.87
CA THR A 21 -3.08 -1.22 2.19
C THR A 21 -3.71 -2.57 1.88
N TYR A 22 -5.03 -2.69 2.04
CA TYR A 22 -5.75 -3.89 1.64
C TYR A 22 -5.64 -4.11 0.13
N PRO A 23 -5.25 -5.33 -0.30
CA PRO A 23 -5.03 -5.61 -1.70
C PRO A 23 -6.34 -5.77 -2.46
N SER A 24 -6.34 -5.36 -3.72
CA SER A 24 -7.51 -5.46 -4.61
C SER A 24 -8.01 -6.89 -4.86
N CYS A 25 -7.20 -7.91 -4.55
CA CYS A 25 -7.56 -9.32 -4.73
C CYS A 25 -8.64 -9.83 -3.78
N ASN A 26 -8.98 -9.07 -2.72
CA ASN A 26 -10.10 -9.36 -1.82
C ASN A 26 -10.84 -8.07 -1.43
N LEU A 27 -11.18 -7.25 -2.42
CA LEU A 27 -11.78 -5.95 -2.20
C LEU A 27 -12.96 -5.72 -3.13
N ALA A 28 -14.06 -5.17 -2.59
CA ALA A 28 -15.25 -4.80 -3.33
C ALA A 28 -15.58 -3.31 -3.13
N TYR A 29 -16.00 -2.65 -4.20
CA TYR A 29 -16.46 -1.26 -4.17
C TYR A 29 -17.91 -1.17 -4.62
N ARG A 30 -18.66 -0.23 -4.05
CA ARG A 30 -19.89 0.22 -4.70
C ARG A 30 -19.57 0.79 -6.07
N ARG A 31 -20.38 0.44 -7.08
CA ARG A 31 -20.13 0.81 -8.47
C ARG A 31 -20.08 2.32 -8.68
N ASP A 32 -21.02 3.04 -8.08
CA ASP A 32 -21.12 4.49 -8.16
C ASP A 32 -19.90 5.19 -7.55
N LEU A 33 -19.45 4.74 -6.37
CA LEU A 33 -18.21 5.24 -5.76
C LEU A 33 -16.99 4.96 -6.66
N PHE A 34 -16.83 3.72 -7.15
CA PHE A 34 -15.69 3.37 -8.02
C PHE A 34 -15.63 4.25 -9.28
N GLN A 35 -16.79 4.49 -9.91
CA GLN A 35 -16.90 5.37 -11.08
C GLN A 35 -16.63 6.83 -10.73
N ALA A 36 -17.17 7.34 -9.62
CA ALA A 36 -16.92 8.71 -9.15
C ALA A 36 -15.45 8.96 -8.84
N LEU A 37 -14.73 7.94 -8.35
CA LEU A 37 -13.30 7.99 -8.10
C LEU A 37 -12.46 7.88 -9.39
N GLY A 38 -13.06 7.53 -10.53
CA GLY A 38 -12.34 7.29 -11.80
C GLY A 38 -11.59 5.95 -11.86
N GLY A 39 -11.89 5.02 -10.95
CA GLY A 39 -11.30 3.68 -10.91
C GLY A 39 -9.79 3.64 -10.61
N PHE A 40 -9.14 2.57 -11.07
CA PHE A 40 -7.69 2.40 -10.95
C PHE A 40 -6.93 3.28 -11.96
N ASP A 41 -5.76 3.77 -11.55
CA ASP A 41 -4.87 4.50 -12.44
C ASP A 41 -3.86 3.53 -13.09
N PRO A 42 -3.98 3.25 -14.41
CA PRO A 42 -3.19 2.21 -15.08
C PRO A 42 -1.71 2.57 -15.23
N ARG A 43 -1.31 3.79 -14.85
CA ARG A 43 0.09 4.25 -14.92
C ARG A 43 0.93 3.71 -13.77
N PHE A 44 0.32 3.23 -12.69
CA PHE A 44 1.03 2.53 -11.62
C PHE A 44 1.61 1.21 -12.11
N ILE A 45 2.80 0.88 -11.63
CA ILE A 45 3.36 -0.48 -11.78
C ILE A 45 2.84 -1.38 -10.64
N THR A 46 2.72 -0.80 -9.43
CA THR A 46 2.13 -1.39 -8.23
C THR A 46 1.55 -0.27 -7.36
N ALA A 47 0.78 -0.62 -6.32
CA ALA A 47 0.17 0.30 -5.35
C ALA A 47 -1.01 1.15 -5.89
N GLU A 48 -1.57 0.77 -7.03
CA GLU A 48 -2.81 1.34 -7.58
C GLU A 48 -4.03 1.09 -6.70
N ASP A 49 -4.02 -0.02 -5.96
CA ASP A 49 -5.01 -0.37 -4.95
C ASP A 49 -4.94 0.58 -3.75
N ILE A 50 -3.74 0.86 -3.25
CA ILE A 50 -3.51 1.83 -2.18
C ILE A 50 -3.94 3.25 -2.61
N ASP A 51 -3.64 3.64 -3.86
CA ASP A 51 -4.09 4.92 -4.42
C ASP A 51 -5.62 5.04 -4.44
N LEU A 52 -6.32 3.98 -4.86
CA LEU A 52 -7.77 3.96 -4.89
C LEU A 52 -8.38 3.97 -3.49
N ASN A 53 -7.83 3.18 -2.56
CA ASN A 53 -8.26 3.14 -1.16
C ASN A 53 -8.09 4.51 -0.49
N LEU A 54 -6.96 5.21 -0.74
CA LEU A 54 -6.74 6.58 -0.25
C LEU A 54 -7.81 7.54 -0.78
N ARG A 55 -8.06 7.53 -2.09
CA ARG A 55 -9.07 8.41 -2.69
C ARG A 55 -10.48 8.11 -2.18
N ALA A 56 -10.80 6.85 -1.92
CA ALA A 56 -12.09 6.46 -1.35
C ALA A 56 -12.25 7.02 0.08
N VAL A 57 -11.24 6.86 0.93
CA VAL A 57 -11.27 7.38 2.31
C VAL A 57 -11.26 8.92 2.32
N ASP A 58 -10.48 9.56 1.44
CA ASP A 58 -10.47 11.02 1.28
C ASP A 58 -11.84 11.55 0.82
N ALA A 59 -12.61 10.76 0.06
CA ALA A 59 -13.98 11.05 -0.33
C ALA A 59 -15.03 10.73 0.76
N GLY A 60 -14.59 10.30 1.95
CA GLY A 60 -15.45 10.00 3.10
C GLY A 60 -16.04 8.59 3.11
N ALA A 61 -15.55 7.69 2.25
CA ALA A 61 -15.93 6.28 2.33
C ALA A 61 -15.24 5.59 3.52
N VAL A 62 -15.88 4.53 4.02
CA VAL A 62 -15.35 3.69 5.10
C VAL A 62 -14.86 2.36 4.52
N ILE A 63 -13.81 1.80 5.12
CA ILE A 63 -13.32 0.46 4.79
C ILE A 63 -13.79 -0.50 5.88
N GLU A 64 -14.59 -1.50 5.49
CA GLU A 64 -15.12 -2.52 6.40
C GLU A 64 -14.52 -3.89 6.07
N TYR A 65 -14.23 -4.67 7.12
CA TYR A 65 -13.80 -6.06 6.98
C TYR A 65 -15.01 -6.98 6.94
N ALA A 66 -15.10 -7.80 5.91
CA ALA A 66 -16.12 -8.82 5.78
C ALA A 66 -15.53 -10.20 6.11
N GLU A 67 -15.83 -10.73 7.29
CA GLU A 67 -15.31 -12.02 7.76
C GLU A 67 -15.61 -13.18 6.80
N GLY A 68 -16.77 -13.15 6.14
CA GLY A 68 -17.17 -14.16 5.15
C GLY A 68 -16.50 -14.03 3.78
N ALA A 69 -15.78 -12.94 3.50
CA ALA A 69 -15.11 -12.72 2.23
C ALA A 69 -13.70 -13.34 2.24
N VAL A 70 -13.64 -14.65 2.03
CA VAL A 70 -12.39 -15.43 2.07
C VAL A 70 -11.87 -15.71 0.66
N VAL A 71 -10.60 -15.38 0.42
CA VAL A 71 -9.88 -15.70 -0.82
C VAL A 71 -8.60 -16.47 -0.53
N TYR A 72 -8.38 -17.54 -1.28
CA TYR A 72 -7.17 -18.36 -1.16
C TYR A 72 -6.13 -17.96 -2.21
N HIS A 73 -4.94 -17.58 -1.75
CA HIS A 73 -3.83 -17.24 -2.63
C HIS A 73 -2.69 -18.26 -2.56
N HIS A 74 -2.26 -18.72 -3.73
CA HIS A 74 -1.09 -19.57 -3.84
C HIS A 74 0.20 -18.75 -3.82
N LEU A 75 0.89 -18.80 -2.69
CA LEU A 75 2.22 -18.22 -2.54
C LEU A 75 3.23 -19.05 -3.35
N ARG A 76 3.68 -18.54 -4.50
CA ARG A 76 4.76 -19.15 -5.33
C ARG A 76 5.87 -18.14 -5.57
N ALA A 77 6.66 -17.86 -4.53
CA ALA A 77 7.87 -17.06 -4.64
C ALA A 77 9.11 -17.88 -4.28
N ASN A 78 10.15 -17.77 -5.10
CA ASN A 78 11.52 -18.06 -4.71
C ASN A 78 12.21 -16.74 -4.33
N PHE A 79 13.42 -16.80 -3.77
CA PHE A 79 14.10 -15.61 -3.24
C PHE A 79 14.27 -14.49 -4.28
N VAL A 80 14.58 -14.84 -5.53
CA VAL A 80 14.74 -13.86 -6.62
C VAL A 80 13.42 -13.16 -6.95
N ARG A 81 12.34 -13.93 -7.15
CA ARG A 81 11.00 -13.36 -7.41
C ARG A 81 10.50 -12.52 -6.25
N PHE A 82 10.83 -12.93 -5.02
CA PHE A 82 10.53 -12.17 -3.81
C PHE A 82 11.22 -10.81 -3.79
N LEU A 83 12.53 -10.75 -4.08
CA LEU A 83 13.25 -9.48 -4.16
C LEU A 83 12.79 -8.61 -5.34
N TYR A 84 12.48 -9.23 -6.48
CA TYR A 84 11.92 -8.54 -7.64
C TYR A 84 10.57 -7.89 -7.29
N GLN A 85 9.70 -8.62 -6.60
CA GLN A 85 8.43 -8.07 -6.11
C GLN A 85 8.69 -6.94 -5.11
N ALA A 86 9.64 -7.10 -4.18
CA ALA A 86 9.99 -6.05 -3.23
C ALA A 86 10.47 -4.76 -3.93
N PHE A 87 11.31 -4.89 -4.95
CA PHE A 87 11.75 -3.77 -5.79
C PHE A 87 10.57 -3.02 -6.41
N TRP A 88 9.67 -3.72 -7.10
CA TRP A 88 8.52 -3.06 -7.74
C TRP A 88 7.52 -2.49 -6.75
N ASN A 89 7.36 -3.10 -5.57
CA ASN A 89 6.57 -2.51 -4.49
C ASN A 89 7.19 -1.20 -4.01
N GLY A 90 8.50 -1.13 -3.85
CA GLY A 90 9.22 0.10 -3.52
C GLY A 90 9.06 1.20 -4.58
N TYR A 91 9.18 0.81 -5.86
CA TYR A 91 8.95 1.70 -7.00
C TYR A 91 7.53 2.29 -6.97
N GLY A 92 6.50 1.44 -6.80
CA GLY A 92 5.11 1.89 -6.72
C GLY A 92 4.82 2.76 -5.49
N ARG A 93 5.48 2.53 -4.36
CA ARG A 93 5.37 3.41 -3.18
C ARG A 93 5.92 4.81 -3.46
N LYS A 94 6.96 4.94 -4.29
CA LYS A 94 7.41 6.26 -4.74
C LYS A 94 6.40 6.91 -5.70
N GLN A 95 5.87 6.14 -6.65
CA GLN A 95 4.78 6.59 -7.52
C GLN A 95 3.58 7.12 -6.70
N LEU A 96 3.22 6.40 -5.64
CA LEU A 96 2.14 6.78 -4.74
C LEU A 96 2.43 8.13 -4.07
N THR A 97 3.65 8.33 -3.57
CA THR A 97 4.07 9.61 -2.96
C THR A 97 4.07 10.77 -3.97
N GLU A 98 4.34 10.50 -5.25
CA GLU A 98 4.28 11.55 -6.30
C GLU A 98 2.86 12.00 -6.58
N LYS A 99 1.93 11.05 -6.63
CA LYS A 99 0.52 11.32 -6.91
C LYS A 99 -0.23 11.90 -5.71
N GLN A 100 0.02 11.35 -4.53
CA GLN A 100 -0.73 11.61 -3.30
C GLN A 100 -0.04 12.63 -2.37
N GLY A 101 1.18 13.06 -2.71
CA GLY A 101 1.98 13.96 -1.88
C GLY A 101 2.71 13.24 -0.74
N ASN A 102 3.14 14.00 0.26
CA ASN A 102 3.92 13.44 1.36
C ASN A 102 3.08 12.52 2.25
N LEU A 103 3.32 11.21 2.14
CA LEU A 103 2.65 10.18 2.92
C LEU A 103 3.48 9.67 4.11
N TRP A 104 4.72 10.15 4.31
CA TRP A 104 5.64 9.57 5.29
C TRP A 104 5.10 9.61 6.73
N GLY A 105 4.36 10.65 7.11
CA GLY A 105 3.73 10.77 8.43
C GLY A 105 2.56 9.79 8.66
N ARG A 106 2.08 9.12 7.61
CA ARG A 106 0.95 8.17 7.64
C ARG A 106 1.39 6.71 7.73
N TYR A 107 2.68 6.44 7.58
CA TYR A 107 3.25 5.12 7.74
C TYR A 107 3.46 4.78 9.22
N ARG A 108 3.08 3.58 9.65
CA ARG A 108 3.41 3.07 10.98
C ARG A 108 4.78 2.37 10.98
N TYR A 109 5.85 3.16 10.86
CA TYR A 109 7.23 2.66 10.79
C TYR A 109 7.66 1.90 12.06
N ARG A 110 7.16 2.29 13.25
CA ARG A 110 7.48 1.61 14.52
C ARG A 110 7.07 0.13 14.50
N ARG A 111 5.89 -0.17 13.96
CA ARG A 111 5.38 -1.55 13.85
C ARG A 111 6.21 -2.36 12.87
N LEU A 112 6.50 -1.77 11.71
CA LEU A 112 7.35 -2.38 10.68
C LEU A 112 8.74 -2.76 11.19
N LEU A 113 9.38 -1.92 12.01
CA LEU A 113 10.68 -2.22 12.60
C LEU A 113 10.58 -3.29 13.71
N SER A 114 9.51 -3.26 14.50
CA SER A 114 9.30 -4.23 15.60
C SER A 114 9.04 -5.67 15.12
N GLY A 115 8.44 -5.85 13.93
CA GLY A 115 8.17 -7.15 13.31
C GLY A 115 9.37 -7.76 12.55
N GLN A 116 10.43 -7.00 12.32
CA GLN A 116 11.50 -7.35 11.37
C GLN A 116 12.67 -8.09 12.02
N ARG A 117 12.47 -9.36 12.39
CA ARG A 117 13.52 -10.17 13.07
C ARG A 117 14.30 -11.12 12.15
N SER A 118 14.05 -11.11 10.83
CA SER A 118 14.69 -12.06 9.90
C SER A 118 15.49 -11.39 8.79
N VAL A 119 16.55 -12.08 8.35
CA VAL A 119 17.41 -11.66 7.21
C VAL A 119 16.59 -11.48 5.93
N ILE A 120 15.58 -12.32 5.71
CA ILE A 120 14.67 -12.23 4.54
C ILE A 120 13.91 -10.90 4.56
N ALA A 121 13.48 -10.48 5.74
CA ALA A 121 12.70 -9.27 5.91
C ALA A 121 13.58 -8.02 5.69
N TRP A 122 14.85 -8.03 6.12
CA TRP A 122 15.83 -7.01 5.75
C TRP A 122 16.13 -6.99 4.25
N ALA A 123 16.33 -8.16 3.63
CA ALA A 123 16.55 -8.25 2.18
C ALA A 123 15.37 -7.67 1.38
N ARG A 124 14.13 -7.91 1.84
CA ARG A 124 12.92 -7.27 1.28
C ARG A 124 12.99 -5.75 1.35
N LEU A 125 13.34 -5.20 2.51
CA LEU A 125 13.41 -3.75 2.71
C LEU A 125 14.49 -3.14 1.83
N CYS A 126 15.67 -3.75 1.75
CA CYS A 126 16.72 -3.31 0.82
C CYS A 126 16.22 -3.31 -0.62
N GLY A 127 15.56 -4.40 -1.07
CA GLY A 127 14.97 -4.47 -2.41
C GLY A 127 13.96 -3.34 -2.66
N ALA A 128 13.06 -3.09 -1.71
CA ALA A 128 12.09 -2.01 -1.79
C ALA A 128 12.72 -0.61 -1.80
N VAL A 129 13.72 -0.35 -0.95
CA VAL A 129 14.45 0.93 -0.95
C VAL A 129 15.15 1.13 -2.29
N THR A 130 15.79 0.10 -2.84
CA THR A 130 16.42 0.19 -4.17
C THR A 130 15.40 0.56 -5.25
N GLY A 131 14.21 -0.04 -5.26
CA GLY A 131 13.15 0.31 -6.21
C GLY A 131 12.61 1.73 -6.03
N TYR A 132 12.46 2.18 -4.78
CA TYR A 132 12.03 3.54 -4.44
C TYR A 132 13.05 4.58 -4.95
N LEU A 133 14.34 4.35 -4.68
CA LEU A 133 15.44 5.20 -5.15
C LEU A 133 15.57 5.16 -6.67
N PHE A 134 15.38 3.99 -7.29
CA PHE A 134 15.38 3.86 -8.75
C PHE A 134 14.30 4.73 -9.40
N ARG A 135 13.09 4.80 -8.81
CA ARG A 135 12.04 5.73 -9.28
C ARG A 135 12.47 7.20 -9.13
N ILE A 136 13.11 7.57 -8.02
CA ILE A 136 13.65 8.93 -7.83
C ILE A 136 14.66 9.29 -8.92
N LEU A 137 15.64 8.41 -9.16
CA LEU A 137 16.75 8.67 -10.07
C LEU A 137 16.31 8.72 -11.53
N THR A 138 15.39 7.83 -11.92
CA THR A 138 14.98 7.70 -13.33
C THR A 138 13.77 8.57 -13.68
N GLY A 139 12.98 9.00 -12.69
CA GLY A 139 11.65 9.61 -12.89
C GLY A 139 10.60 8.67 -13.47
N GLY A 140 11.03 7.59 -14.15
CA GLY A 140 10.19 6.61 -14.83
C GLY A 140 9.45 7.16 -16.05
N PRO A 141 9.04 6.30 -16.99
CA PRO A 141 8.32 6.74 -18.19
C PRO A 141 6.87 7.19 -17.90
N ARG A 142 6.34 6.88 -16.71
CA ARG A 142 4.94 7.08 -16.35
C ARG A 142 4.81 8.17 -15.30
N ARG A 143 4.64 9.42 -15.72
CA ARG A 143 4.28 10.53 -14.82
C ARG A 143 2.84 10.34 -14.32
N LEU A 144 2.67 10.60 -13.04
CA LEU A 144 1.36 10.60 -12.40
C LEU A 144 0.97 12.05 -12.12
N ASP A 145 -0.29 12.38 -12.40
CA ASP A 145 -0.82 13.69 -12.09
C ASP A 145 -1.14 13.76 -10.61
N PRO A 146 -0.69 14.80 -9.88
CA PRO A 146 -1.04 14.97 -8.49
C PRO A 146 -2.56 15.01 -8.30
N VAL A 147 -3.05 14.37 -7.24
CA VAL A 147 -4.46 14.49 -6.86
C VAL A 147 -4.68 15.84 -6.19
N ALA A 148 -5.65 16.61 -6.69
CA ALA A 148 -6.09 17.84 -6.03
C ALA A 148 -6.75 17.47 -4.69
N ARG A 149 -6.08 17.71 -3.58
CA ARG A 149 -6.63 17.46 -2.25
C ARG A 149 -7.17 18.73 -1.61
N PRO A 150 -8.36 18.71 -0.98
CA PRO A 150 -8.77 19.78 -0.07
C PRO A 150 -7.76 19.85 1.10
N SER A 151 -7.47 21.06 1.59
CA SER A 151 -6.49 21.28 2.66
C SER A 151 -6.75 20.35 3.84
N ALA A 152 -5.71 19.60 4.23
CA ALA A 152 -5.75 18.52 5.20
C ALA A 152 -6.80 18.72 6.30
N ARG A 153 -7.85 17.89 6.32
CA ARG A 153 -8.50 17.57 7.60
C ARG A 153 -7.40 16.97 8.45
N ALA A 154 -7.13 17.58 9.61
CA ALA A 154 -6.14 17.09 10.55
C ALA A 154 -6.37 15.59 10.73
N SER A 155 -5.39 14.80 10.28
CA SER A 155 -5.32 13.37 10.55
C SER A 155 -5.25 13.23 12.06
N THR A 156 -6.40 13.17 12.73
CA THR A 156 -6.48 12.62 14.07
C THR A 156 -6.04 11.18 13.94
N ALA A 157 -4.79 10.90 14.32
CA ALA A 157 -4.34 9.54 14.49
C ALA A 157 -5.41 8.82 15.33
N PRO A 158 -5.94 7.67 14.88
CA PRO A 158 -6.82 6.91 15.74
C PRO A 158 -6.01 6.53 16.99
N ASP A 159 -6.66 6.72 18.14
CA ASP A 159 -6.24 6.22 19.45
C ASP A 159 -5.70 4.79 19.32
N GLU A 160 -4.72 4.41 20.15
CA GLU A 160 -4.08 3.09 20.13
C GLU A 160 -5.02 1.99 20.67
N GLY A 161 -6.23 1.91 20.11
CA GLY A 161 -7.19 0.84 20.28
C GLY A 161 -6.81 -0.33 19.37
N THR A 162 -6.30 -1.38 19.99
CA THR A 162 -6.12 -2.73 19.43
C THR A 162 -7.29 -3.16 18.52
N PRO A 163 -7.08 -3.54 17.24
CA PRO A 163 -8.08 -4.29 16.52
C PRO A 163 -8.00 -5.75 16.96
N SER A 164 -9.15 -6.29 17.36
CA SER A 164 -9.39 -7.70 17.62
C SER A 164 -8.93 -8.59 16.45
N ARG A 165 -8.52 -9.79 16.84
CA ARG A 165 -7.96 -10.89 16.04
C ARG A 165 -8.70 -11.20 14.75
#